data_AF-A0A9Y3SA10-F1
#
_entry.id   AF-A0A9Y3SA10-F1
#
_cell.length_a   1.000
_cell.length_b   1.000
_cell.length_c   1.000
_cell.angle_alpha   90.00
_cell.angle_beta   90.00
_cell.angle_gamma   90.00
#
_symmetry.space_group_name_H-M   'P 1'
#
loop_
_entity.id
_entity.type
_entity.pdbx_description
1 polymer ?
#
loop_
_entity_poly.entity_id
_entity_poly.type
_entity_poly.pdbx_seq_one_letter_code
_entity_poly.pdbx_strand_id
1 'polypeptide(L)'
;MPDIVDDLVLIPVHTKPEDSLKELDELHDVVEDIRKKWKNDNIMLLGDFNADGRYLSKKKKEKIRICSSSYNWLIDDNVDTTASNKNDNTYDRIVVYGQTMLNAIVPNSAKSFNFQQEFDLTDEEALGISDHYPVEVELKTKDASGEGQSKKKGQQDQKRKQGQASNMPTKRGRRAVKL
;
A
#
# COMPACT_ATOMS: atom_id res chain seq x y z
N MET A 1 17.14 10.11 -12.29
CA MET A 1 17.07 8.63 -12.34
C MET A 1 16.26 8.18 -11.13
N PRO A 2 15.54 7.04 -11.15
CA PRO A 2 14.92 6.55 -9.93
C PRO A 2 16.00 6.32 -8.86
N ASP A 3 15.73 6.73 -7.63
CA ASP A 3 16.60 6.38 -6.51
C ASP A 3 16.40 4.89 -6.23
N ILE A 4 17.41 4.09 -6.55
CA ILE A 4 17.41 2.65 -6.36
C ILE A 4 18.33 2.35 -5.19
N VAL A 5 17.83 1.58 -4.25
CA VAL A 5 18.55 1.18 -3.05
C VAL A 5 19.23 -0.16 -3.32
N ASP A 6 20.56 -0.14 -3.30
CA ASP A 6 21.38 -1.35 -3.52
C ASP A 6 21.64 -2.12 -2.20
N ASP A 7 21.67 -1.43 -1.06
CA ASP A 7 21.87 -2.01 0.28
C ASP A 7 20.77 -1.53 1.23
N LEU A 8 19.91 -2.45 1.68
CA LEU A 8 18.77 -2.18 2.56
C LEU A 8 19.00 -2.76 3.97
N VAL A 9 18.67 -1.96 4.98
CA VAL A 9 18.57 -2.41 6.37
C VAL A 9 17.10 -2.54 6.76
N LEU A 10 16.72 -3.71 7.26
CA LEU A 10 15.39 -3.97 7.83
C LEU A 10 15.47 -4.07 9.36
N ILE A 11 14.58 -3.36 10.05
CA ILE A 11 14.40 -3.42 11.50
C ILE A 11 13.00 -4.00 11.77
N PRO A 12 12.87 -5.32 11.96
CA PRO A 12 11.59 -5.92 12.32
C PRO A 12 11.27 -5.64 13.80
N VAL A 13 10.04 -5.20 14.09
CA VAL A 13 9.59 -4.87 15.44
C VAL A 13 8.20 -5.43 15.67
N HIS A 14 8.03 -6.12 16.79
CA HIS A 14 6.73 -6.44 17.36
C HIS A 14 6.74 -5.84 18.77
N THR A 15 6.04 -4.72 18.94
CA THR A 15 6.06 -4.01 20.22
C THR A 15 5.19 -4.71 21.24
N LYS A 16 5.53 -4.55 22.53
CA LYS A 16 4.57 -4.91 23.57
C LYS A 16 3.44 -3.87 23.60
N PRO A 17 2.15 -4.26 23.51
CA PRO A 17 1.05 -3.30 23.36
C PRO A 17 1.01 -2.20 24.42
N GLU A 18 1.25 -2.55 25.69
CA GLU A 18 1.23 -1.59 26.80
C GLU A 18 2.44 -0.64 26.81
N ASP A 19 3.53 -1.01 26.14
CA ASP A 19 4.79 -0.26 26.09
C ASP A 19 5.04 0.38 24.71
N SER A 20 4.10 0.26 23.76
CA SER A 20 4.20 0.75 22.37
C SER A 20 4.73 2.18 22.26
N LEU A 21 4.24 3.11 23.09
CA LEU A 21 4.73 4.49 23.08
C LEU A 21 6.23 4.58 23.34
N LYS A 22 6.73 3.82 24.32
CA LYS A 22 8.14 3.84 24.70
C LYS A 22 8.96 3.12 23.66
N GLU A 23 8.59 1.89 23.30
CA GLU A 23 9.38 1.08 22.36
C GLU A 23 9.52 1.76 21.00
N LEU A 24 8.45 2.35 20.47
CA LEU A 24 8.51 3.10 19.21
C LEU A 24 9.38 4.36 19.30
N ASP A 25 9.42 5.03 20.46
CA ASP A 25 10.29 6.21 20.62
C ASP A 25 11.78 5.82 20.62
N GLU A 26 12.12 4.71 21.28
CA GLU A 26 13.48 4.17 21.36
C GLU A 26 13.97 3.59 20.01
N LEU A 27 13.08 3.31 19.06
CA LEU A 27 13.50 2.91 17.69
C LEU A 27 14.34 3.98 17.00
N HIS A 28 14.20 5.25 17.38
CA HIS A 28 15.11 6.30 16.90
C HIS A 28 16.56 6.01 17.28
N ASP A 29 16.81 5.54 18.50
CA ASP A 29 18.17 5.27 18.98
C ASP A 29 18.76 4.05 18.27
N VAL A 30 17.94 3.05 17.97
CA VAL A 30 18.33 1.90 17.13
C VAL A 30 18.75 2.36 15.73
N VAL A 31 17.99 3.28 15.12
CA VAL A 31 18.32 3.85 13.81
C VAL A 31 19.65 4.60 13.87
N GLU A 32 19.86 5.47 14.85
CA GLU A 32 21.13 6.20 14.98
C GLU A 32 22.33 5.26 15.20
N ASP A 33 22.16 4.19 15.97
CA ASP A 33 23.20 3.17 16.16
C ASP A 33 23.55 2.43 14.87
N ILE A 34 22.54 2.05 14.07
CA ILE A 34 22.73 1.41 12.77
C ILE A 34 23.46 2.36 11.81
N ARG A 35 23.00 3.61 11.71
CA ARG A 35 23.63 4.63 10.86
C ARG A 35 25.10 4.82 11.24
N LYS A 36 25.41 4.86 12.54
CA LYS A 36 26.78 4.99 13.02
C LYS A 36 27.64 3.76 12.73
N LYS A 37 27.09 2.55 12.94
CA LYS A 37 27.81 1.28 12.85
C LYS A 37 28.02 0.83 11.41
N TRP A 38 26.99 0.91 10.58
CA TRP A 38 26.97 0.39 9.21
C TRP A 38 27.14 1.47 8.14
N LYS A 39 27.11 2.75 8.51
CA LYS A 39 27.21 3.88 7.58
C LYS A 39 26.16 3.79 6.47
N ASN A 40 24.97 3.31 6.82
CA ASN A 40 23.86 3.10 5.91
C ASN A 40 22.61 3.83 6.43
N ASP A 41 22.05 4.70 5.61
CA ASP A 41 20.81 5.45 5.88
C ASP A 41 19.59 4.81 5.18
N ASN A 42 19.78 3.76 4.38
CA ASN A 42 18.72 3.04 3.69
C ASN A 42 18.01 2.07 4.66
N ILE A 43 17.21 2.62 5.56
CA ILE A 43 16.61 1.89 6.68
C ILE A 43 15.09 1.86 6.53
N MET A 44 14.52 0.68 6.71
CA MET A 44 13.08 0.44 6.85
C MET A 44 12.80 -0.26 8.18
N LEU A 45 11.87 0.30 8.95
CA LEU A 45 11.31 -0.30 10.15
C LEU A 45 9.94 -0.88 9.79
N LEU A 46 9.64 -2.09 10.22
CA LEU A 46 8.34 -2.71 9.93
C LEU A 46 7.90 -3.74 10.98
N GLY A 47 6.60 -3.96 11.06
CA GLY A 47 5.97 -5.01 11.87
C GLY A 47 4.79 -4.49 12.68
N ASP A 48 4.34 -5.30 13.65
CA ASP A 48 3.27 -4.93 14.56
C ASP A 48 3.78 -3.91 15.59
N PHE A 49 3.46 -2.65 15.34
CA PHE A 49 3.87 -1.54 16.20
C PHE A 49 2.85 -1.29 17.31
N ASN A 50 1.69 -1.94 17.29
CA ASN A 50 0.54 -1.60 18.13
C ASN A 50 0.23 -0.09 18.07
N ALA A 51 0.40 0.53 16.89
CA ALA A 51 0.48 1.98 16.69
C ALA A 51 -0.88 2.69 16.50
N ASP A 52 -1.94 2.19 17.15
CA ASP A 52 -3.27 2.78 17.09
C ASP A 52 -4.17 2.35 18.28
N GLY A 53 -5.43 2.75 18.24
CA GLY A 53 -6.49 2.28 19.11
C GLY A 53 -6.22 2.60 20.58
N ARG A 54 -6.43 1.60 21.44
CA ARG A 54 -6.24 1.75 22.89
C ARG A 54 -4.77 1.84 23.30
N TYR A 55 -3.84 1.38 22.47
CA TYR A 55 -2.42 1.29 22.79
C TYR A 55 -1.71 2.62 22.52
N LEU A 56 -2.00 3.25 21.38
CA LEU A 56 -1.35 4.49 20.98
C LEU A 56 -2.34 5.49 20.39
N SER A 57 -2.66 6.55 21.15
CA SER A 57 -3.47 7.65 20.63
C SER A 57 -2.66 8.58 19.70
N LYS A 58 -3.34 9.24 18.75
CA LYS A 58 -2.71 10.22 17.83
C LYS A 58 -1.81 11.24 18.54
N LYS A 59 -2.31 11.84 19.64
CA LYS A 59 -1.55 12.80 20.46
C LYS A 59 -0.29 12.21 21.12
N LYS A 60 -0.29 10.91 21.45
CA LYS A 60 0.90 10.23 21.97
C LYS A 60 1.87 9.93 20.84
N LYS A 61 1.37 9.45 19.71
CA LYS A 61 2.15 9.15 18.50
C LYS A 61 2.95 10.35 18.01
N GLU A 62 2.34 11.53 17.95
CA GLU A 62 2.99 12.79 17.53
C GLU A 62 4.24 13.16 18.36
N LYS A 63 4.42 12.57 19.54
CA LYS A 63 5.59 12.83 20.41
C LYS A 63 6.76 11.88 20.17
N ILE A 64 6.54 10.81 19.42
CA ILE A 64 7.53 9.77 19.16
C ILE A 64 8.57 10.30 18.17
N ARG A 65 9.86 10.09 18.45
CA ARG A 65 10.96 10.58 17.61
C ARG A 65 10.92 10.05 16.17
N ILE A 66 10.44 8.84 15.95
CA ILE A 66 10.23 8.28 14.60
C ILE A 66 9.01 8.87 13.86
N CYS A 67 8.30 9.84 14.43
CA CYS A 67 7.30 10.67 13.73
C CYS A 67 7.86 12.05 13.31
N SER A 68 9.16 12.29 13.49
CA SER A 68 9.83 13.48 12.96
C SER A 68 9.97 13.44 11.44
N SER A 69 10.31 14.58 10.82
CA SER A 69 10.40 14.73 9.35
C SER A 69 11.47 13.86 8.67
N SER A 70 12.37 13.24 9.44
CA SER A 70 13.35 12.29 8.90
C SER A 70 12.73 10.92 8.58
N TYR A 71 11.52 10.66 9.04
CA TYR A 71 10.84 9.38 8.91
C TYR A 71 9.57 9.54 8.07
N ASN A 72 9.29 8.53 7.25
CA ASN A 72 8.11 8.51 6.40
C ASN A 72 7.32 7.24 6.71
N TRP A 73 6.15 7.41 7.32
CA TRP A 73 5.21 6.33 7.61
C TRP A 73 4.44 6.03 6.32
N LEU A 74 4.60 4.81 5.80
CA LEU A 74 4.04 4.41 4.50
C LEU A 74 2.63 3.80 4.63
N ILE A 75 2.31 3.24 5.80
CA ILE A 75 0.96 2.78 6.14
C ILE A 75 0.26 3.91 6.92
N ASP A 76 -0.74 4.51 6.27
CA ASP A 76 -1.52 5.63 6.81
C ASP A 76 -2.33 5.23 8.05
N ASP A 77 -2.63 6.20 8.92
CA ASP A 77 -3.37 6.03 10.19
C ASP A 77 -4.84 5.61 10.06
N ASN A 78 -5.32 5.36 8.85
CA ASN A 78 -6.68 4.94 8.55
C ASN A 78 -6.73 3.61 7.78
N VAL A 79 -5.61 2.87 7.73
CA VAL A 79 -5.53 1.57 7.09
C VAL A 79 -5.80 0.49 8.14
N ASP A 80 -6.84 -0.31 7.94
CA ASP A 80 -7.10 -1.46 8.81
C ASP A 80 -6.07 -2.56 8.55
N THR A 81 -5.43 -2.99 9.63
CA THR A 81 -4.39 -4.03 9.63
C THR A 81 -4.81 -5.26 10.44
N THR A 82 -6.07 -5.33 10.89
CA THR A 82 -6.57 -6.43 11.73
C THR A 82 -7.56 -7.31 10.97
N ALA A 83 -7.44 -8.63 11.11
CA ALA A 83 -8.40 -9.59 10.58
C ALA A 83 -9.63 -9.70 11.50
N SER A 84 -10.21 -8.57 11.88
CA SER A 84 -11.36 -8.50 12.77
C SER A 84 -12.36 -7.45 12.30
N ASN A 85 -13.60 -7.89 12.01
CA ASN A 85 -14.71 -7.00 11.65
C ASN A 85 -15.29 -6.15 12.81
N LYS A 86 -14.59 -6.11 13.96
CA LYS A 86 -15.01 -5.37 15.17
C LYS A 86 -14.23 -4.08 15.40
N ASN A 87 -13.18 -3.82 14.64
CA ASN A 87 -12.33 -2.64 14.74
C ASN A 87 -11.68 -2.35 13.38
N ASP A 88 -10.95 -1.24 13.29
CA ASP A 88 -10.26 -0.77 12.09
C ASP A 88 -8.84 -0.26 12.43
N ASN A 89 -8.17 -0.85 13.43
CA ASN A 89 -6.92 -0.33 13.96
C ASN A 89 -5.74 -0.50 12.98
N THR A 90 -4.87 0.50 12.94
CA THR A 90 -3.59 0.46 12.20
C THR A 90 -2.41 0.09 13.11
N TYR A 91 -2.34 -1.17 13.53
CA TYR A 91 -1.27 -1.70 14.36
C TYR A 91 0.02 -1.94 13.59
N ASP A 92 -0.05 -2.62 12.45
CA ASP A 92 1.10 -2.94 11.62
C ASP A 92 1.54 -1.76 10.75
N ARG A 93 2.85 -1.53 10.69
CA ARG A 93 3.41 -0.33 10.06
C ARG A 93 4.62 -0.66 9.22
N ILE A 94 4.85 0.21 8.23
CA ILE A 94 6.10 0.32 7.48
C ILE A 94 6.53 1.78 7.57
N VAL A 95 7.76 2.02 8.03
CA VAL A 95 8.35 3.35 8.18
C VAL A 95 9.73 3.34 7.54
N VAL A 96 10.03 4.35 6.72
CA VAL A 96 11.35 4.48 6.08
C VAL A 96 12.09 5.72 6.53
N TYR A 97 13.40 5.62 6.65
CA TYR A 97 14.28 6.73 7.03
C TYR A 97 14.82 7.46 5.80
N GLY A 98 14.68 8.78 5.79
CA GLY A 98 15.27 9.66 4.79
C GLY A 98 14.58 9.66 3.43
N GLN A 99 14.94 10.65 2.61
CA GLN A 99 14.32 10.87 1.29
C GLN A 99 14.72 9.80 0.27
N THR A 100 15.93 9.25 0.37
CA THR A 100 16.42 8.22 -0.56
C THR A 100 15.55 6.97 -0.50
N MET A 101 15.24 6.47 0.71
CA MET A 101 14.33 5.33 0.86
C MET A 101 12.91 5.67 0.40
N LEU A 102 12.40 6.85 0.76
CA LEU A 102 11.07 7.27 0.32
C LEU A 102 10.99 7.31 -1.23
N ASN A 103 12.02 7.83 -1.89
CA ASN A 103 12.08 7.89 -3.34
C ASN A 103 12.24 6.51 -4.00
N ALA A 104 12.74 5.52 -3.27
CA ALA A 104 12.83 4.14 -3.74
C ALA A 104 11.49 3.38 -3.67
N ILE A 105 10.49 3.91 -2.96
CA ILE A 105 9.15 3.31 -2.91
C ILE A 105 8.42 3.50 -4.25
N VAL A 106 7.76 2.45 -4.74
CA VAL A 106 6.78 2.55 -5.83
C VAL A 106 5.56 3.32 -5.31
N PRO A 107 5.19 4.46 -5.89
CA PRO A 107 4.10 5.28 -5.37
C PRO A 107 2.79 4.49 -5.19
N ASN A 108 2.12 4.67 -4.05
CA ASN A 108 0.86 4.01 -3.68
C ASN A 108 0.92 2.47 -3.58
N SER A 109 2.11 1.87 -3.49
CA SER A 109 2.26 0.43 -3.30
C SER A 109 2.06 -0.02 -1.85
N ALA A 110 2.29 0.87 -0.88
CA ALA A 110 2.17 0.55 0.53
C ALA A 110 0.70 0.36 0.93
N LYS A 111 0.34 -0.82 1.43
CA LYS A 111 -1.04 -1.16 1.83
C LYS A 111 -1.09 -2.34 2.79
N SER A 112 -2.27 -2.57 3.37
CA SER A 112 -2.62 -3.80 4.06
C SER A 112 -3.14 -4.83 3.04
N PHE A 113 -2.74 -6.08 3.19
CA PHE A 113 -3.22 -7.20 2.38
C PHE A 113 -4.32 -7.94 3.13
N ASN A 114 -5.56 -7.55 2.85
CA ASN A 114 -6.74 -8.20 3.39
C ASN A 114 -6.94 -9.59 2.74
N PHE A 115 -6.26 -10.61 3.27
CA PHE A 115 -6.37 -11.98 2.79
C PHE A 115 -7.77 -12.59 3.00
N GLN A 116 -8.55 -12.07 3.96
CA GLN A 116 -9.92 -12.50 4.17
C GLN A 116 -10.77 -12.16 2.94
N GLN A 117 -10.67 -10.92 2.46
CA GLN A 117 -11.36 -10.45 1.28
C GLN A 117 -10.81 -11.09 -0.01
N GLU A 118 -9.47 -11.17 -0.14
CA GLU A 118 -8.83 -11.71 -1.34
C GLU A 118 -9.23 -13.18 -1.61
N PHE A 119 -9.37 -13.96 -0.54
CA PHE A 119 -9.64 -15.40 -0.64
C PHE A 119 -11.08 -15.80 -0.25
N ASP A 120 -11.98 -14.82 -0.06
CA ASP A 120 -13.40 -15.02 0.30
C ASP A 120 -13.57 -15.91 1.55
N LEU A 121 -12.81 -15.61 2.60
CA LEU A 121 -12.80 -16.38 3.85
C LEU A 121 -13.85 -15.88 4.83
N THR A 122 -14.44 -16.80 5.57
CA THR A 122 -15.24 -16.47 6.77
C THR A 122 -14.35 -15.89 7.87
N ASP A 123 -14.95 -15.19 8.85
CA ASP A 123 -14.22 -14.65 10.01
C ASP A 123 -13.47 -15.76 10.78
N GLU A 124 -14.06 -16.95 10.88
CA GLU A 124 -13.45 -18.09 11.55
C GLU A 124 -12.23 -18.63 10.79
N GLU A 125 -12.33 -18.74 9.46
CA GLU A 125 -11.21 -19.16 8.63
C GLU A 125 -10.07 -18.14 8.64
N ALA A 126 -10.40 -16.85 8.54
CA ALA A 126 -9.41 -15.77 8.59
C ALA A 126 -8.67 -15.76 9.94
N LEU A 127 -9.41 -15.82 11.06
CA LEU A 127 -8.82 -15.91 12.40
C LEU A 127 -8.07 -17.22 12.65
N GLY A 128 -8.41 -18.28 11.92
CA GLY A 128 -7.64 -19.53 11.89
C GLY A 128 -6.26 -19.38 11.25
N ILE A 129 -6.05 -18.33 10.42
CA ILE A 129 -4.76 -17.97 9.83
C ILE A 129 -4.02 -16.97 10.73
N SER A 130 -4.64 -15.81 10.99
CA SER A 130 -4.07 -14.74 11.83
C SER A 130 -5.16 -13.71 12.17
N ASP A 131 -4.98 -12.99 13.27
CA ASP A 131 -5.74 -11.80 13.64
C ASP A 131 -5.16 -10.49 13.04
N HIS A 132 -4.06 -10.56 12.29
CA HIS A 132 -3.42 -9.43 11.60
C HIS A 132 -3.34 -9.66 10.09
N TYR A 133 -3.60 -8.61 9.31
CA TYR A 133 -3.29 -8.58 7.88
C TYR A 133 -1.82 -8.20 7.66
N PRO A 134 -1.13 -8.82 6.68
CA PRO A 134 0.20 -8.35 6.28
C PRO A 134 0.14 -6.90 5.80
N VAL A 135 1.16 -6.11 6.12
CA VAL A 135 1.45 -4.84 5.44
C VAL A 135 2.54 -5.06 4.41
N GLU A 136 2.33 -4.53 3.21
CA GLU A 136 3.23 -4.72 2.06
C GLU A 136 3.60 -3.39 1.42
N VAL A 137 4.75 -3.36 0.72
CA VAL A 137 5.24 -2.22 -0.05
C VAL A 137 6.15 -2.71 -1.18
N GLU A 138 6.15 -2.02 -2.32
CA GLU A 138 7.05 -2.33 -3.44
C GLU A 138 8.20 -1.32 -3.54
N LEU A 139 9.39 -1.82 -3.85
CA LEU A 139 10.60 -1.03 -4.11
C LEU A 139 10.89 -0.97 -5.61
N LYS A 140 11.35 0.19 -6.08
CA LYS A 140 11.82 0.39 -7.47
C LYS A 140 13.07 -0.43 -7.72
N THR A 141 13.09 -1.16 -8.83
CA THR A 141 14.25 -1.95 -9.28
C THR A 141 14.88 -1.33 -10.54
N LYS A 142 16.14 -1.68 -10.84
CA LYS A 142 16.90 -1.19 -12.01
C LYS A 142 16.19 -1.49 -13.33
N ASP A 143 15.40 -2.55 -13.37
CA ASP A 143 14.77 -3.06 -14.59
C ASP A 143 13.37 -2.48 -14.87
N ALA A 144 12.76 -1.78 -13.89
CA ALA A 144 11.39 -1.26 -14.01
C ALA A 144 11.26 0.11 -14.73
N SER A 145 12.36 0.69 -15.21
CA SER A 145 12.34 2.01 -15.86
C SER A 145 12.07 1.97 -17.39
N GLY A 146 11.75 0.80 -17.94
CA GLY A 146 11.67 0.55 -19.39
C GLY A 146 10.28 0.50 -20.04
N GLU A 147 9.18 0.21 -19.33
CA GLU A 147 7.89 -0.08 -20.00
C GLU A 147 6.70 0.61 -19.32
N GLY A 148 6.24 1.71 -19.93
CA GLY A 148 5.06 2.42 -19.43
C GLY A 148 4.66 3.70 -20.16
N GLN A 149 5.02 3.88 -21.44
CA GLN A 149 4.41 4.90 -22.30
C GLN A 149 3.73 4.25 -23.50
N SER A 150 2.59 3.61 -23.27
CA SER A 150 1.65 3.30 -24.35
C SER A 150 0.96 4.59 -24.80
N LYS A 151 1.57 5.26 -25.80
CA LYS A 151 0.94 6.31 -26.60
C LYS A 151 -0.31 5.73 -27.26
N LYS A 152 -1.51 6.13 -26.81
CA LYS A 152 -2.73 6.01 -27.60
C LYS A 152 -2.59 6.89 -28.85
N LYS A 153 -2.20 6.30 -29.99
CA LYS A 153 -2.42 6.91 -31.30
C LYS A 153 -3.80 6.48 -31.80
N GLY A 154 -4.72 7.44 -31.86
CA GLY A 154 -5.95 7.30 -32.62
C GLY A 154 -5.63 7.17 -34.11
N GLN A 155 -6.38 6.30 -34.79
CA GLN A 155 -6.47 6.30 -36.24
C GLN A 155 -7.93 6.53 -36.62
N GLN A 156 -8.19 7.70 -37.19
CA GLN A 156 -9.34 8.01 -38.02
C GLN A 156 -8.92 7.91 -39.50
N ASP A 157 -9.86 7.40 -40.28
CA ASP A 157 -10.13 7.59 -41.71
C ASP A 157 -9.22 6.93 -42.77
N GLN A 158 -9.83 6.09 -43.62
CA GLN A 158 -10.29 6.53 -44.93
C GLN A 158 -11.29 5.58 -45.64
N LYS A 159 -12.33 6.21 -46.21
CA LYS A 159 -13.39 5.70 -47.11
C LYS A 159 -12.87 5.03 -48.38
N ARG A 160 -13.62 4.04 -48.90
CA ARG A 160 -14.03 3.98 -50.32
C ARG A 160 -15.48 3.51 -50.48
N LYS A 161 -16.22 4.28 -51.28
CA LYS A 161 -17.61 4.10 -51.70
C LYS A 161 -17.72 3.06 -52.82
N GLN A 162 -18.80 2.29 -52.83
CA GLN A 162 -19.60 2.00 -54.03
C GLN A 162 -21.06 1.89 -53.59
N GLY A 163 -21.94 2.63 -54.26
CA GLY A 163 -23.37 2.65 -53.98
C GLY A 163 -24.17 1.88 -55.02
N GLN A 164 -25.38 1.48 -54.64
CA GLN A 164 -26.54 1.45 -55.53
C GLN A 164 -27.82 1.51 -54.68
N ALA A 165 -28.73 2.39 -55.07
CA ALA A 165 -30.06 2.62 -54.52
C ALA A 165 -30.95 1.37 -54.72
N SER A 166 -31.99 1.08 -53.94
CA SER A 166 -33.23 1.87 -53.88
C SER A 166 -34.30 1.12 -53.06
N ASN A 167 -35.31 1.88 -52.62
CA ASN A 167 -36.69 1.51 -52.23
C ASN A 167 -36.99 0.92 -50.84
N MET A 168 -37.49 1.81 -49.98
CA MET A 168 -38.60 1.57 -49.04
C MET A 168 -39.94 1.47 -49.83
N PRO A 169 -41.06 0.87 -49.34
CA PRO A 169 -41.64 1.28 -48.05
C PRO A 169 -42.40 0.21 -47.20
N THR A 170 -42.42 0.47 -45.89
CA THR A 170 -43.52 0.34 -44.90
C THR A 170 -44.30 -0.97 -44.67
N LYS A 171 -44.37 -1.39 -43.39
CA LYS A 171 -45.51 -1.27 -42.42
C LYS A 171 -45.84 -2.56 -41.64
N ARG A 172 -46.09 -2.35 -40.33
CA ARG A 172 -46.85 -3.17 -39.34
C ARG A 172 -46.15 -4.45 -38.85
N GLY A 173 -46.15 -4.83 -37.58
CA GLY A 173 -46.72 -4.30 -36.34
C GLY A 173 -46.60 -5.38 -35.24
N ARG A 174 -46.60 -4.95 -33.95
CA ARG A 174 -47.00 -5.66 -32.69
C ARG A 174 -46.55 -7.14 -32.53
N ARG A 175 -45.90 -7.56 -31.44
CA ARG A 175 -46.45 -7.71 -30.07
C ARG A 175 -45.34 -8.23 -29.12
N ALA A 176 -45.47 -7.91 -27.83
CA ALA A 176 -44.76 -8.54 -26.73
C ALA A 176 -45.22 -9.99 -26.50
N VAL A 177 -44.34 -10.85 -25.97
CA VAL A 177 -44.69 -11.87 -24.96
C VAL A 177 -43.50 -12.06 -24.02
N LYS A 178 -43.85 -12.08 -22.74
CA LYS A 178 -43.05 -12.36 -21.55
C LYS A 178 -43.21 -13.84 -21.22
N LEU A 179 -42.12 -14.54 -20.91
CA LEU A 179 -42.05 -15.58 -19.88
C LEU A 179 -40.73 -15.35 -19.14
#